data_AF-A0A086W6E1-F1
#
_entry.id   AF-A0A086W6E1-F1
#
_cell.length_a   1.000
_cell.length_b   1.000
_cell.length_c   1.000
_cell.angle_alpha   90.00
_cell.angle_beta   90.00
_cell.angle_gamma   90.00
#
_symmetry.space_group_name_H-M   'P 1'
#
loop_
_entity.id
_entity.type
_entity.pdbx_description
1 polymer ?
#
loop_
_entity_poly.entity_id
_entity_poly.type
_entity_poly.pdbx_seq_one_letter_code
_entity_poly.pdbx_strand_id
1 'polypeptide(L)'
;MTAYRGFASMPSPLLWFMAAFFVIAGLYEVINGMYREALEDVLLYIGQLPAGLFLLYCVVQAWRGRRGELASPRTTMVGYACFGLFCLCFVVKVGATAVRIF
;
A
#
# COMPACT_ATOMS: atom_id res chain seq x y z
N MET A 1 -22.72 16.73 -6.57
CA MET A 1 -21.50 15.89 -6.53
C MET A 1 -21.34 15.38 -5.11
N THR A 2 -21.61 14.10 -4.87
CA THR A 2 -21.36 13.45 -3.57
C THR A 2 -19.86 13.53 -3.29
N ALA A 3 -19.46 14.31 -2.27
CA ALA A 3 -18.07 14.44 -1.88
C ALA A 3 -17.56 13.06 -1.42
N TYR A 4 -16.90 12.33 -2.32
CA TYR A 4 -16.24 11.08 -2.03
C TYR A 4 -15.13 11.38 -1.02
N ARG A 5 -15.35 11.01 0.24
CA ARG A 5 -14.41 11.25 1.34
C ARG A 5 -13.44 10.10 1.58
N GLY A 6 -13.45 9.03 0.77
CA GLY A 6 -12.66 7.79 0.90
C GLY A 6 -11.60 7.78 2.03
N PHE A 7 -10.36 8.15 1.71
CA PHE A 7 -9.25 8.19 2.67
C PHE A 7 -9.36 9.31 3.72
N ALA A 8 -10.03 10.42 3.40
CA ALA A 8 -10.27 11.53 4.33
C ALA A 8 -11.31 11.21 5.42
N SER A 9 -12.18 10.21 5.19
CA SER A 9 -13.16 9.71 6.15
C SER A 9 -12.62 8.65 7.10
N MET A 10 -11.43 8.09 6.85
CA MET A 10 -10.85 7.13 7.76
C MET A 10 -10.38 7.81 9.07
N PRO A 11 -10.66 7.21 10.24
CA PRO A 11 -10.13 7.70 11.50
C PRO A 11 -8.60 7.63 11.51
N SER A 12 -7.96 8.71 11.98
CA SER A 12 -6.49 8.85 12.07
C SER A 12 -5.79 7.59 12.67
N PRO A 13 -6.26 7.01 13.79
CA PRO A 13 -5.64 5.83 14.36
C PRO A 13 -5.63 4.63 13.41
N LEU A 14 -6.73 4.42 12.68
CA LEU A 14 -6.88 3.31 11.75
C LEU A 14 -5.94 3.44 10.53
N LEU A 15 -5.75 4.67 10.04
CA LEU A 15 -4.77 4.98 9.01
C LEU A 15 -3.34 4.67 9.47
N TRP A 16 -2.98 4.96 10.72
CA TRP A 16 -1.67 4.61 11.30
C TRP A 16 -1.44 3.12 11.37
N PHE A 17 -2.43 2.34 11.83
CA PHE A 17 -2.32 0.89 11.88
C PHE A 17 -2.18 0.28 10.47
N MET A 18 -2.99 0.73 9.51
CA MET A 18 -2.90 0.26 8.12
C MET A 18 -1.55 0.62 7.48
N ALA A 19 -1.10 1.87 7.64
CA ALA A 19 0.20 2.29 7.12
C ALA A 19 1.34 1.47 7.73
N ALA A 20 1.35 1.28 9.05
CA ALA A 20 2.36 0.49 9.74
C ALA A 20 2.36 -0.96 9.25
N PHE A 21 1.19 -1.59 9.13
CA PHE A 21 1.08 -2.97 8.67
C PHE A 21 1.65 -3.15 7.26
N PHE A 22 1.25 -2.30 6.32
CA PHE A 22 1.71 -2.39 4.93
C PHE A 22 3.20 -2.04 4.78
N VAL A 23 3.68 -1.01 5.46
CA VAL A 23 5.09 -0.58 5.36
C VAL A 23 6.02 -1.59 6.02
N ILE A 24 5.69 -2.06 7.23
CA ILE A 24 6.54 -3.01 7.97
C ILE A 24 6.56 -4.36 7.26
N ALA A 25 5.39 -4.89 6.86
CA ALA A 25 5.33 -6.15 6.15
C ALA A 25 6.05 -6.05 4.79
N GLY A 26 5.79 -5.00 4.02
CA GLY A 26 6.45 -4.79 2.73
C GLY A 26 7.97 -4.65 2.86
N LEU A 27 8.47 -3.89 3.84
CA LEU A 27 9.91 -3.77 4.10
C LEU A 27 10.52 -5.11 4.53
N TYR A 28 9.85 -5.87 5.38
CA TYR A 28 10.32 -7.19 5.79
C TYR A 28 10.43 -8.14 4.60
N GLU A 29 9.43 -8.17 3.73
CA GLU A 29 9.46 -9.01 2.52
C GLU A 29 10.54 -8.58 1.54
N VAL A 30 10.72 -7.27 1.31
CA VAL A 30 11.81 -6.76 0.45
C VAL A 30 13.17 -7.15 1.02
N ILE A 31 13.42 -6.90 2.32
CA ILE A 31 14.71 -7.20 2.95
C ILE A 31 14.98 -8.70 2.87
N ASN A 32 14.02 -9.55 3.25
CA ASN A 32 14.22 -10.99 3.23
C ASN A 32 14.36 -11.55 1.80
N GLY A 33 13.58 -11.02 0.85
CA GLY A 33 13.66 -11.36 -0.57
C GLY A 33 15.02 -11.02 -1.16
N MET A 34 15.60 -9.87 -0.81
CA MET A 34 16.95 -9.48 -1.25
C MET A 34 18.04 -10.46 -0.80
N TYR A 35 17.85 -11.17 0.32
CA TYR A 35 18.83 -12.13 0.84
C TYR A 35 18.61 -13.57 0.36
N ARG A 36 17.41 -13.94 -0.08
CA ARG A 36 17.02 -15.35 -0.28
C ARG A 36 16.37 -15.68 -1.62
N GLU A 37 15.86 -14.70 -2.36
CA GLU A 37 14.99 -14.97 -3.51
C GLU A 37 15.54 -14.42 -4.83
N ALA A 38 14.99 -14.93 -5.94
CA ALA A 38 15.30 -14.44 -7.28
C ALA A 38 14.83 -12.99 -7.45
N LEU A 39 15.53 -12.25 -8.30
CA LEU A 39 15.32 -10.80 -8.48
C LEU A 39 13.88 -10.44 -8.90
N GLU A 40 13.18 -11.35 -9.59
CA GLU A 40 11.77 -11.20 -9.97
C GLU A 40 10.82 -11.16 -8.76
N ASP A 41 11.04 -12.02 -7.76
CA ASP A 41 10.25 -12.06 -6.54
C ASP A 41 10.50 -10.79 -5.69
N VAL A 42 11.73 -10.27 -5.70
CA VAL A 42 12.08 -8.99 -5.06
C VAL A 42 11.36 -7.81 -5.70
N LEU A 43 11.22 -7.82 -7.04
CA LEU A 43 10.51 -6.76 -7.76
C LEU A 43 9.02 -6.71 -7.38
N LEU A 44 8.41 -7.87 -7.15
CA LEU A 44 7.03 -7.98 -6.67
C LEU A 44 6.87 -7.40 -5.26
N TYR A 45 7.85 -7.59 -4.37
CA TYR A 45 7.85 -6.97 -3.03
C TYR A 45 8.00 -5.45 -3.10
N ILE A 46 8.87 -4.94 -3.97
CA ILE A 46 9.04 -3.51 -4.19
C ILE A 46 7.73 -2.89 -4.72
N GLY A 47 7.00 -3.60 -5.59
CA GLY A 47 5.71 -3.16 -6.12
C GLY A 47 4.61 -2.97 -5.06
N GLN A 48 4.75 -3.57 -3.88
CA GLN A 48 3.80 -3.41 -2.76
C GLN A 48 4.09 -2.19 -1.88
N LEU A 49 5.34 -1.73 -1.80
CA LEU A 49 5.74 -0.57 -0.99
C LEU A 49 5.02 0.75 -1.32
N PRO A 50 4.68 1.07 -2.60
CA PRO A 50 3.93 2.28 -2.94
C PRO A 50 2.60 2.40 -2.20
N ALA A 51 1.89 1.30 -1.94
CA ALA A 51 0.64 1.33 -1.17
C ALA A 51 0.87 1.71 0.29
N GLY A 52 1.89 1.13 0.93
CA GLY A 52 2.28 1.49 2.30
C GLY A 52 2.74 2.94 2.41
N LEU A 53 3.57 3.41 1.47
CA LEU A 53 4.04 4.80 1.41
C LEU A 53 2.90 5.79 1.17
N PHE A 54 1.94 5.44 0.31
CA PHE A 54 0.75 6.26 0.09
C PHE A 54 -0.11 6.37 1.36
N LEU A 55 -0.34 5.26 2.07
CA LEU A 55 -1.04 5.27 3.35
C LEU A 55 -0.30 6.09 4.41
N LEU A 56 1.04 6.02 4.44
CA LEU A 56 1.86 6.83 5.33
C LEU A 56 1.74 8.33 5.01
N TYR A 57 1.76 8.69 3.72
CA TYR A 57 1.48 10.06 3.27
C TYR A 57 0.09 10.53 3.72
N CYS A 58 -0.94 9.68 3.56
CA CYS A 58 -2.30 9.98 4.02
C CYS A 58 -2.38 10.19 5.54
N VAL A 59 -1.67 9.35 6.30
CA VAL A 59 -1.53 9.50 7.76
C VAL A 59 -0.93 10.85 8.14
N VAL A 60 0.20 11.21 7.53
CA VAL A 60 0.94 12.42 7.88
C VAL A 60 0.10 13.65 7.55
N GLN A 61 -0.58 13.63 6.41
CA GLN A 61 -1.47 14.71 6.00
C GLN A 61 -2.72 14.82 6.88
N ALA A 62 -3.28 13.69 7.31
CA ALA A 62 -4.39 13.67 8.26
C ALA A 62 -3.99 14.17 9.66
N TRP A 63 -2.77 13.84 10.11
CA TRP A 63 -2.20 14.31 11.38
C TRP A 63 -1.91 15.82 11.35
N ARG A 64 -1.45 16.36 10.21
CA ARG A 64 -1.25 17.81 10.00
C ARG A 64 -2.55 18.60 9.80
N GLY A 65 -3.72 17.97 9.95
CA GLY A 65 -5.02 18.63 9.75
C GLY A 65 -5.37 18.93 8.29
N ARG A 66 -4.58 18.46 7.32
CA ARG A 66 -4.77 18.72 5.87
C ARG A 66 -5.72 17.71 5.20
N ARG A 67 -6.82 17.37 5.88
CA ARG A 67 -7.83 16.41 5.36
C ARG A 67 -8.56 16.93 4.11
N GLY A 68 -8.59 18.24 3.89
CA GLY A 68 -9.13 18.83 2.67
C GLY A 68 -8.35 18.45 1.41
N GLU A 69 -7.03 18.32 1.50
CA GLU A 69 -6.17 17.87 0.37
C GLU A 69 -6.33 16.37 0.09
N LEU A 70 -6.61 15.58 1.13
CA LEU A 70 -6.91 14.14 1.04
C LEU A 70 -8.26 13.84 0.40
N ALA A 71 -9.23 14.73 0.56
CA ALA A 71 -10.55 14.63 -0.06
C ALA A 71 -10.53 14.95 -1.57
N SER A 72 -9.37 15.32 -2.12
CA SER A 72 -9.22 15.57 -3.55
C SER A 72 -9.41 14.27 -4.37
N PRO A 73 -10.11 14.34 -5.50
CA PRO A 73 -10.27 13.20 -6.40
C PRO A 73 -8.93 12.69 -6.94
N ARG A 74 -7.93 13.57 -7.08
CA ARG A 74 -6.56 13.17 -7.51
C ARG A 74 -5.91 12.24 -6.50
N THR A 75 -5.95 12.61 -5.21
CA THR A 75 -5.40 11.81 -4.12
C THR A 75 -6.09 10.45 -4.05
N THR A 76 -7.41 10.43 -4.24
CA THR A 76 -8.18 9.18 -4.27
C THR A 76 -7.79 8.29 -5.45
N MET A 77 -7.59 8.86 -6.65
CA MET A 77 -7.17 8.11 -7.83
C MET A 77 -5.77 7.51 -7.67
N VAL A 78 -4.82 8.25 -7.10
CA VAL A 78 -3.49 7.73 -6.75
C VAL A 78 -3.61 6.59 -5.73
N GLY A 79 -4.45 6.74 -4.71
CA GLY A 79 -4.69 5.69 -3.73
C GLY A 79 -5.23 4.41 -4.34
N TYR A 80 -6.18 4.50 -5.29
CA TYR A 80 -6.66 3.33 -6.04
C TYR A 80 -5.58 2.70 -6.92
N ALA A 81 -4.75 3.51 -7.58
CA ALA A 81 -3.65 2.98 -8.38
C ALA A 81 -2.64 2.21 -7.52
N CYS A 82 -2.28 2.75 -6.35
CA CYS A 82 -1.39 2.07 -5.40
C CYS A 82 -2.01 0.78 -4.84
N PHE A 83 -3.29 0.80 -4.46
CA PHE A 83 -3.99 -0.40 -4.00
C PHE A 83 -4.16 -1.44 -5.11
N GLY A 84 -4.46 -1.02 -6.33
CA GLY A 84 -4.59 -1.90 -7.49
C GLY A 84 -3.27 -2.59 -7.83
N LEU A 85 -2.16 -1.84 -7.81
CA LEU A 85 -0.82 -2.39 -7.98
C LEU A 85 -0.49 -3.40 -6.88
N PHE A 86 -0.77 -3.06 -5.61
CA PHE A 86 -0.61 -3.98 -4.49
C PHE A 86 -1.38 -5.29 -4.70
N CYS A 87 -2.68 -5.22 -5.04
CA CYS A 87 -3.50 -6.40 -5.29
C CYS A 87 -2.96 -7.25 -6.45
N LEU A 88 -2.50 -6.61 -7.53
CA LEU A 88 -1.93 -7.32 -8.67
C LEU A 88 -0.63 -8.05 -8.28
N CYS A 89 0.30 -7.37 -7.61
CA CYS A 89 1.53 -8.00 -7.11
C CYS A 89 1.24 -9.12 -6.11
N PHE A 90 0.25 -8.92 -5.23
CA PHE A 90 -0.17 -9.93 -4.25
C PHE A 90 -0.76 -11.18 -4.93
N VAL A 91 -1.64 -11.02 -5.92
CA VAL A 91 -2.21 -12.15 -6.68
C VAL A 91 -1.13 -12.92 -7.43
N VAL A 92 -0.20 -12.23 -8.09
CA VAL A 92 0.93 -12.87 -8.79
C VAL A 92 1.78 -13.67 -7.81
N LYS A 93 2.11 -13.09 -6.65
CA LYS A 93 2.89 -13.78 -5.61
C LYS A 93 2.19 -15.03 -5.07
N VAL A 94 0.91 -14.92 -4.71
CA VAL A 94 0.13 -16.05 -4.21
C VAL A 94 -0.01 -17.12 -5.28
N GLY A 95 -0.24 -16.75 -6.53
CA GLY A 95 -0.30 -17.66 -7.67
C GLY A 95 1.03 -18.40 -7.90
N ALA A 96 2.15 -17.67 -7.91
CA ALA A 96 3.47 -18.27 -8.05
C ALA A 96 3.80 -19.21 -6.89
N THR A 97 3.44 -18.84 -5.66
CA THR A 97 3.61 -19.67 -4.47
C THR A 97 2.78 -20.93 -4.55
N ALA A 98 1.51 -20.83 -4.95
CA ALA A 98 0.63 -21.98 -5.14
C ALA A 98 1.22 -22.94 -6.19
N VAL A 99 1.68 -22.43 -7.34
CA VAL A 99 2.26 -23.25 -8.41
C VAL A 99 3.57 -23.94 -7.99
N ARG A 100 4.38 -23.35 -7.10
CA ARG A 100 5.63 -23.97 -6.62
C ARG A 100 5.39 -25.09 -5.58
N ILE A 101 4.22 -25.12 -4.94
CA ILE A 101 3.88 -26.11 -3.89
C ILE A 101 3.23 -27.37 -4.48
N PHE A 102 2.60 -27.27 -5.65
CA PHE A 102 1.98 -28.38 -6.38
C PHE A 102 2.88 -28.89 -7.51
#